data_AF-A0A0N4YM22-F1
#
_entry.id   AF-A0A0N4YM22-F1
#
_cell.length_a   1.000
_cell.length_b   1.000
_cell.length_c   1.000
_cell.angle_alpha   90.00
_cell.angle_beta   90.00
_cell.angle_gamma   90.00
#
_symmetry.space_group_name_H-M   'P 1'
#
loop_
_entity.id
_entity.type
_entity.pdbx_description
1 polymer ?
#
loop_
_entity_poly.entity_id
_entity_poly.type
_entity_poly.pdbx_seq_one_letter_code
_entity_poly.pdbx_strand_id
1 'polypeptide(L)'
;MGHLSTQYKKTLLGWGFLTDSRFSDSESFPYLTKVVPDSLHWNRVAIYYSPNEVQYCDGIIDDALTAFSDESTYYVEVVQKVVWDRVDNKYLSDQLQRTKNLARRKDRRTFAKRAHALDMASEEYVYVLLGTRGFGFGQSMGGGLKELSNGLTPFWEDLLNNHTDDAVVKEVARRMLTVDINIEGVSADALKEFSRNVVPRVRRDPLFCSTEACLTNDGKPMSVWARHLHDVFYLYGLSLNQSLAIDPIGGQSNATVLNQSMQRTFLGLTGLVTIDENGTRVPLFTVYGLDDNYNQIAFINFTLHDGTPVMSKSYTDEATTIWQTRGGERCAFSF
;
A
#
# COMPACT_ATOMS: atom_id res chain seq x y z
N MET A 1 3.63 12.38 19.41
CA MET A 1 4.28 11.13 19.86
C MET A 1 5.77 11.08 19.52
N GLY A 2 6.19 11.19 18.25
CA GLY A 2 7.62 11.18 17.85
C GLY A 2 8.55 12.00 18.74
N HIS A 3 8.32 13.32 18.86
CA HIS A 3 9.14 14.19 19.72
C HIS A 3 9.12 13.80 21.22
N LEU A 4 8.04 13.21 21.74
CA LEU A 4 8.01 12.72 23.13
C LEU A 4 8.90 11.47 23.28
N SER A 5 8.96 10.63 22.25
CA SER A 5 9.87 9.48 22.19
C SER A 5 11.34 9.95 22.24
N THR A 6 11.67 11.03 21.52
CA THR A 6 12.96 11.75 21.58
C THR A 6 13.25 12.27 23.00
N GLN A 7 12.32 13.02 23.60
CA GLN A 7 12.48 13.62 24.94
C GLN A 7 12.67 12.57 26.06
N TYR A 8 11.87 11.50 26.05
CA TYR A 8 11.91 10.46 27.09
C TYR A 8 12.87 9.30 26.78
N LYS A 9 13.59 9.35 25.65
CA LYS A 9 14.46 8.28 25.13
C LYS A 9 13.76 6.93 25.14
N LYS A 10 12.64 6.84 24.41
CA LYS A 10 11.84 5.64 24.25
C LYS A 10 11.64 5.33 22.78
N THR A 11 11.89 4.08 22.39
CA THR A 11 11.57 3.57 21.06
C THR A 11 10.06 3.65 20.82
N LEU A 12 9.69 4.21 19.66
CA LEU A 12 8.33 4.32 19.17
C LEU A 12 8.22 3.56 17.86
N LEU A 13 7.35 2.56 17.81
CA LEU A 13 7.12 1.75 16.61
C LEU A 13 5.89 2.20 15.85
N GLY A 14 6.01 2.30 14.53
CA GLY A 14 5.01 2.90 13.64
C GLY A 14 4.56 1.96 12.51
N TRP A 15 3.24 1.82 12.34
CA TRP A 15 2.64 0.82 11.42
C TRP A 15 1.48 1.35 10.55
N GLY A 16 1.28 2.66 10.49
CA GLY A 16 0.09 3.26 9.85
C GLY A 16 0.40 4.55 9.09
N PHE A 17 -0.19 5.67 9.56
CA PHE A 17 -0.14 7.00 8.93
C PHE A 17 1.24 7.68 9.06
N LEU A 18 2.29 7.04 8.58
CA LEU A 18 3.70 7.45 8.67
C LEU A 18 4.43 7.33 7.32
N THR A 19 3.67 7.32 6.22
CA THR A 19 4.21 7.39 4.85
C THR A 19 4.93 8.70 4.57
N ASP A 20 4.55 9.77 5.28
CA ASP A 20 5.19 11.10 5.22
C ASP A 20 6.69 10.99 5.52
N SER A 21 7.49 11.41 4.55
CA SER A 21 8.95 11.38 4.55
C SER A 21 9.57 12.13 5.73
N ARG A 22 8.86 13.11 6.31
CA ARG A 22 9.28 13.79 7.55
C ARG A 22 9.53 12.84 8.71
N PHE A 23 8.90 11.66 8.71
CA PHE A 23 9.05 10.65 9.76
C PHE A 23 10.30 9.78 9.58
N SER A 24 11.04 9.97 8.50
CA SER A 24 12.35 9.35 8.22
C SER A 24 13.53 10.24 8.67
N ASP A 25 13.26 11.47 9.12
CA ASP A 25 14.27 12.37 9.71
C ASP A 25 14.77 11.82 11.06
N SER A 26 15.97 11.23 11.03
CA SER A 26 16.65 10.64 12.18
C SER A 26 17.22 11.66 13.17
N GLU A 27 17.36 12.95 12.80
CA GLU A 27 17.74 14.02 13.73
C GLU A 27 16.52 14.45 14.57
N SER A 28 15.35 14.63 13.93
CA SER A 28 14.10 14.98 14.62
C SER A 28 13.49 13.81 15.41
N PHE A 29 13.61 12.59 14.88
CA PHE A 29 12.93 11.39 15.40
C PHE A 29 13.85 10.17 15.60
N PRO A 30 15.01 10.29 16.30
CA PRO A 30 16.02 9.23 16.43
C PRO A 30 15.55 7.93 17.10
N TYR A 31 14.37 7.95 17.75
CA TYR A 31 13.77 6.76 18.37
C TYR A 31 12.47 6.29 17.69
N LEU A 32 12.12 6.83 16.52
CA LEU A 32 11.02 6.32 15.70
C LEU A 32 11.53 5.20 14.78
N THR A 33 10.76 4.12 14.67
CA THR A 33 11.02 3.04 13.71
C THR A 33 9.72 2.69 13.01
N LYS A 34 9.70 2.67 11.67
CA LYS A 34 8.46 2.52 10.88
C LYS A 34 8.54 1.37 9.87
N VAL A 35 7.49 0.53 9.84
CA VAL A 35 7.37 -0.62 8.90
C VAL A 35 6.59 -0.29 7.61
N VAL A 36 6.35 1.00 7.38
CA VAL A 36 5.67 1.54 6.20
C VAL A 36 6.70 2.34 5.40
N PRO A 37 6.87 2.08 4.08
CA PRO A 37 7.83 2.77 3.24
C PRO A 37 7.36 4.17 2.81
N ASP A 38 8.33 4.98 2.37
CA ASP A 38 8.14 6.30 1.79
C ASP A 38 7.66 6.24 0.33
N SER A 39 7.28 7.38 -0.25
CA SER A 39 6.59 7.47 -1.55
C SER A 39 7.51 7.48 -2.79
N LEU A 40 7.00 7.87 -3.97
CA LEU A 40 7.54 7.50 -5.30
C LEU A 40 7.70 8.69 -6.27
N HIS A 41 8.75 8.65 -7.10
CA HIS A 41 9.02 9.57 -8.22
C HIS A 41 8.41 9.07 -9.56
N TRP A 42 7.95 9.97 -10.43
CA TRP A 42 7.23 9.69 -11.70
C TRP A 42 7.66 10.67 -12.82
N ASN A 43 6.87 10.91 -13.89
CA ASN A 43 7.28 11.77 -15.02
C ASN A 43 6.23 12.83 -15.47
N ARG A 44 4.94 12.47 -15.59
CA ARG A 44 3.79 13.42 -15.67
C ARG A 44 2.59 12.73 -15.04
N VAL A 45 1.82 13.42 -14.19
CA VAL A 45 0.68 12.81 -13.46
C VAL A 45 -0.50 13.75 -13.28
N ALA A 46 -1.71 13.17 -13.25
CA ALA A 46 -2.88 13.81 -12.67
C ALA A 46 -3.24 13.09 -11.36
N ILE A 47 -3.45 13.85 -10.30
CA ILE A 47 -3.54 13.37 -8.93
C ILE A 47 -4.95 13.60 -8.40
N TYR A 48 -5.60 12.50 -8.08
CA TYR A 48 -6.95 12.47 -7.52
C TYR A 48 -6.93 11.71 -6.22
N TYR A 49 -7.28 12.39 -5.13
CA TYR A 49 -7.20 11.81 -3.80
C TYR A 49 -8.39 12.24 -2.93
N SER A 50 -8.79 11.36 -2.02
CA SER A 50 -9.76 11.70 -0.99
C SER A 50 -9.02 12.03 0.29
N PRO A 51 -9.26 13.19 0.92
CA PRO A 51 -8.68 13.47 2.22
C PRO A 51 -9.26 12.50 3.26
N ASN A 52 -8.60 12.43 4.40
CA ASN A 52 -9.15 11.87 5.63
C ASN A 52 -8.64 12.67 6.83
N GLU A 53 -9.29 12.51 7.98
CA GLU A 53 -8.99 13.21 9.24
C GLU A 53 -7.54 13.06 9.73
N VAL A 54 -6.80 12.11 9.14
CA VAL A 54 -5.41 11.75 9.47
C VAL A 54 -4.46 11.91 8.27
N GLN A 55 -4.86 12.68 7.25
CA GLN A 55 -4.01 13.16 6.15
C GLN A 55 -3.17 12.09 5.43
N TYR A 56 -3.65 10.85 5.34
CA TYR A 56 -2.89 9.73 4.78
C TYR A 56 -2.66 9.86 3.28
N CYS A 57 -3.72 10.24 2.55
CA CYS A 57 -3.59 10.44 1.12
C CYS A 57 -2.93 11.78 0.82
N ASP A 58 -3.21 12.80 1.63
CA ASP A 58 -2.54 14.09 1.60
C ASP A 58 -1.02 13.91 1.71
N GLY A 59 -0.52 13.20 2.73
CA GLY A 59 0.90 12.88 2.91
C GLY A 59 1.52 12.11 1.74
N ILE A 60 0.92 10.99 1.30
CA ILE A 60 1.43 10.26 0.11
C ILE A 60 1.50 11.16 -1.13
N ILE A 61 0.51 12.05 -1.30
CA ILE A 61 0.51 12.99 -2.42
C ILE A 61 1.54 14.10 -2.21
N ASP A 62 1.71 14.65 -1.01
CA ASP A 62 2.63 15.75 -0.77
C ASP A 62 4.10 15.29 -0.75
N ASP A 63 4.40 14.07 -0.29
CA ASP A 63 5.68 13.39 -0.52
C ASP A 63 5.95 13.21 -2.01
N ALA A 64 4.96 12.69 -2.75
CA ALA A 64 5.09 12.49 -4.19
C ALA A 64 5.29 13.84 -4.90
N LEU A 65 4.57 14.89 -4.50
CA LEU A 65 4.74 16.25 -5.02
C LEU A 65 6.13 16.83 -4.70
N THR A 66 6.66 16.55 -3.52
CA THR A 66 8.03 16.96 -3.13
C THR A 66 9.05 16.25 -4.03
N ALA A 67 8.92 14.92 -4.15
CA ALA A 67 9.67 14.05 -5.05
C ALA A 67 9.52 14.42 -6.55
N PHE A 68 8.43 15.08 -6.92
CA PHE A 68 8.12 15.57 -8.27
C PHE A 68 8.68 16.97 -8.57
N SER A 69 8.92 17.75 -7.52
CA SER A 69 9.47 19.12 -7.59
C SER A 69 10.99 19.18 -7.50
N ASP A 70 11.67 18.05 -7.29
CA ASP A 70 13.13 17.97 -7.25
C ASP A 70 13.73 18.02 -8.67
N GLU A 71 14.06 19.24 -9.11
CA GLU A 71 14.72 19.52 -10.39
C GLU A 71 16.11 18.88 -10.53
N SER A 72 16.73 18.38 -9.45
CA SER A 72 18.08 17.82 -9.48
C SER A 72 18.15 16.40 -10.06
N THR A 73 17.03 15.69 -10.12
CA THR A 73 16.95 14.28 -10.58
C THR A 73 16.01 14.08 -11.77
N TYR A 74 14.74 14.49 -11.67
CA TYR A 74 13.78 14.46 -12.79
C TYR A 74 12.53 15.32 -12.51
N TYR A 75 12.19 16.26 -13.41
CA TYR A 75 11.00 17.11 -13.26
C TYR A 75 9.70 16.37 -13.62
N VAL A 76 8.67 16.48 -12.77
CA VAL A 76 7.39 15.79 -12.96
C VAL A 76 6.24 16.78 -13.04
N GLU A 77 5.62 16.89 -14.21
CA GLU A 77 4.50 17.80 -14.39
C GLU A 77 3.21 17.23 -13.76
N VAL A 78 2.67 17.95 -12.77
CA VAL A 78 1.41 17.61 -12.11
C VAL A 78 0.28 18.40 -12.77
N VAL A 79 -0.30 17.83 -13.83
CA VAL A 79 -1.26 18.54 -14.69
C VAL A 79 -2.62 18.79 -14.01
N GLN A 80 -2.93 18.08 -12.93
CA GLN A 80 -4.17 18.28 -12.15
C GLN A 80 -4.02 17.72 -10.72
N LYS A 81 -4.51 18.45 -9.70
CA LYS A 81 -4.68 17.96 -8.31
C LYS A 81 -6.14 18.16 -7.89
N VAL A 82 -6.87 17.08 -7.60
CA VAL A 82 -8.29 17.14 -7.21
C VAL A 82 -8.54 16.40 -5.90
N VAL A 83 -9.15 17.13 -4.97
CA VAL A 83 -9.62 16.64 -3.67
C VAL A 83 -11.06 16.13 -3.83
N TRP A 84 -11.35 14.89 -3.43
CA TRP A 84 -12.68 14.28 -3.57
C TRP A 84 -13.30 13.86 -2.22
N ASP A 85 -14.52 14.33 -1.97
CA ASP A 85 -15.34 14.20 -0.75
C ASP A 85 -15.97 12.82 -0.52
N ARG A 86 -15.76 11.87 -1.44
CA ARG A 86 -16.37 10.53 -1.48
C ARG A 86 -17.83 10.46 -1.95
N VAL A 87 -18.42 11.56 -2.42
CA VAL A 87 -19.78 11.60 -2.98
C VAL A 87 -19.71 11.48 -4.50
N ASP A 88 -20.53 10.63 -5.12
CA ASP A 88 -20.71 10.68 -6.59
C ASP A 88 -21.62 11.85 -6.92
N ASN A 89 -21.05 12.88 -7.55
CA ASN A 89 -21.71 14.15 -7.79
C ASN A 89 -21.34 14.72 -9.16
N LYS A 90 -22.07 15.75 -9.60
CA LYS A 90 -21.81 16.42 -10.88
C LYS A 90 -20.39 16.99 -10.93
N TYR A 91 -19.84 17.49 -9.83
CA TYR A 91 -18.47 18.00 -9.78
C TYR A 91 -17.44 16.90 -10.12
N LEU A 92 -17.53 15.72 -9.50
CA LEU A 92 -16.70 14.56 -9.83
C LEU A 92 -16.90 14.14 -11.30
N SER A 93 -18.15 14.16 -11.79
CA SER A 93 -18.46 13.84 -13.19
C SER A 93 -17.78 14.82 -14.14
N ASP A 94 -17.89 16.13 -13.89
CA ASP A 94 -17.29 17.20 -14.68
C ASP A 94 -15.74 17.19 -14.58
N GLN A 95 -15.18 16.84 -13.41
CA GLN A 95 -13.75 16.63 -13.24
C GLN A 95 -13.28 15.40 -14.02
N LEU A 96 -13.95 14.25 -13.91
CA LEU A 96 -13.64 13.05 -14.72
C LEU A 96 -13.84 13.29 -16.23
N GLN A 97 -14.77 14.17 -16.63
CA GLN A 97 -14.96 14.58 -18.03
C GLN A 97 -13.76 15.41 -18.53
N ARG A 98 -13.26 16.36 -17.72
CA ARG A 98 -12.00 17.10 -17.99
C ARG A 98 -10.79 16.16 -17.97
N THR A 99 -10.87 15.12 -17.16
CA THR A 99 -9.86 14.09 -16.92
C THR A 99 -10.10 12.82 -17.75
N LYS A 100 -10.88 12.96 -18.84
CA LYS A 100 -10.75 12.09 -20.00
C LYS A 100 -9.32 12.12 -20.58
N ASN A 101 -8.45 13.00 -20.05
CA ASN A 101 -7.00 12.94 -20.16
C ASN A 101 -6.29 12.83 -18.75
N LEU A 102 -6.43 11.71 -17.99
CA LEU A 102 -5.51 11.12 -16.94
C LEU A 102 -6.10 10.76 -15.52
N ALA A 103 -6.20 9.47 -15.15
CA ALA A 103 -6.23 8.95 -13.74
C ALA A 103 -7.47 9.29 -12.82
N ARG A 104 -7.55 8.98 -11.50
CA ARG A 104 -7.52 7.69 -10.72
C ARG A 104 -8.23 7.86 -9.33
N ARG A 105 -8.77 6.84 -8.63
CA ARG A 105 -9.41 7.03 -7.27
C ARG A 105 -9.21 5.87 -6.24
N LYS A 106 -9.54 6.18 -4.96
CA LYS A 106 -9.29 5.35 -3.73
C LYS A 106 -10.33 4.26 -3.43
N ASP A 107 -11.61 4.44 -3.80
CA ASP A 107 -12.55 3.33 -3.89
C ASP A 107 -12.46 2.74 -5.30
N ARG A 108 -11.82 1.57 -5.40
CA ARG A 108 -11.51 0.93 -6.68
C ARG A 108 -12.76 0.43 -7.39
N ARG A 109 -13.79 -0.03 -6.67
CA ARG A 109 -15.05 -0.47 -7.27
C ARG A 109 -15.80 0.74 -7.84
N THR A 110 -16.07 1.73 -7.00
CA THR A 110 -16.82 2.94 -7.43
C THR A 110 -16.08 3.72 -8.53
N PHE A 111 -14.75 3.75 -8.50
CA PHE A 111 -13.95 4.27 -9.61
C PHE A 111 -14.17 3.49 -10.91
N ALA A 112 -14.03 2.16 -10.88
CA ALA A 112 -14.19 1.31 -12.04
C ALA A 112 -15.60 1.45 -12.66
N LYS A 113 -16.65 1.42 -11.84
CA LYS A 113 -18.03 1.63 -12.31
C LYS A 113 -18.20 2.98 -13.02
N ARG A 114 -17.60 4.05 -12.48
CA ARG A 114 -17.67 5.39 -13.08
C ARG A 114 -16.82 5.52 -14.36
N ALA A 115 -15.65 4.88 -14.41
CA ALA A 115 -14.82 4.82 -15.60
C ALA A 115 -15.52 4.08 -16.75
N HIS A 116 -16.12 2.92 -16.47
CA HIS A 116 -16.92 2.18 -17.45
C HIS A 116 -18.14 2.99 -17.93
N ALA A 117 -18.88 3.63 -17.02
CA ALA A 117 -20.01 4.51 -17.36
C ALA A 117 -19.62 5.78 -18.15
N LEU A 118 -18.32 6.08 -18.29
CA LEU A 118 -17.76 7.17 -19.08
C LEU A 118 -17.01 6.68 -20.34
N ASP A 119 -17.15 5.39 -20.69
CA ASP A 119 -16.46 4.74 -21.82
C ASP A 119 -14.92 4.78 -21.71
N MET A 120 -14.40 4.80 -20.49
CA MET A 120 -12.97 4.81 -20.20
C MET A 120 -12.40 3.40 -19.94
N ALA A 121 -13.17 2.35 -20.24
CA ALA A 121 -12.72 0.96 -20.18
C ALA A 121 -11.94 0.51 -21.45
N SER A 122 -11.69 1.44 -22.37
CA SER A 122 -11.07 1.21 -23.68
C SER A 122 -9.53 1.08 -23.64
N GLU A 123 -8.92 0.92 -24.82
CA GLU A 123 -7.47 0.86 -25.00
C GLU A 123 -6.75 2.20 -24.76
N GLU A 124 -7.49 3.31 -24.80
CA GLU A 124 -6.94 4.67 -24.60
C GLU A 124 -6.43 4.91 -23.16
N TYR A 125 -6.88 4.11 -22.19
CA TYR A 125 -6.69 4.38 -20.77
C TYR A 125 -5.79 3.35 -20.06
N VAL A 126 -4.80 3.87 -19.33
CA VAL A 126 -4.02 3.14 -18.34
C VAL A 126 -4.21 3.81 -16.99
N TYR A 127 -4.48 2.99 -15.98
CA TYR A 127 -4.59 3.47 -14.61
C TYR A 127 -3.53 2.83 -13.73
N VAL A 128 -2.66 3.63 -13.09
CA VAL A 128 -1.62 3.15 -12.16
C VAL A 128 -2.06 3.34 -10.69
N LEU A 129 -2.51 2.28 -10.01
CA LEU A 129 -2.92 2.32 -8.59
C LEU A 129 -1.69 2.47 -7.70
N LEU A 130 -1.66 3.45 -6.81
CA LEU A 130 -0.66 3.52 -5.74
C LEU A 130 -1.23 2.93 -4.44
N GLY A 131 -0.49 1.99 -3.86
CA GLY A 131 -0.75 1.38 -2.56
C GLY A 131 0.53 1.28 -1.73
N THR A 132 0.38 1.37 -0.41
CA THR A 132 1.44 1.04 0.57
C THR A 132 0.95 -0.01 1.57
N ARG A 133 0.11 -0.94 1.11
CA ARG A 133 -0.67 -1.87 1.95
C ARG A 133 -0.49 -3.35 1.59
N GLY A 134 0.28 -3.66 0.54
CA GLY A 134 0.59 -5.00 0.08
C GLY A 134 -0.63 -5.83 -0.32
N PHE A 135 -1.67 -5.21 -0.88
CA PHE A 135 -2.88 -5.91 -1.33
C PHE A 135 -2.89 -6.18 -2.84
N GLY A 136 -2.21 -5.35 -3.64
CA GLY A 136 -2.28 -5.45 -5.11
C GLY A 136 -3.73 -5.32 -5.58
N PHE A 137 -4.22 -6.30 -6.35
CA PHE A 137 -5.61 -6.41 -6.79
C PHE A 137 -6.56 -7.02 -5.73
N GLY A 138 -6.04 -7.48 -4.58
CA GLY A 138 -6.83 -8.09 -3.51
C GLY A 138 -7.55 -7.08 -2.62
N GLN A 139 -8.50 -7.55 -1.79
CA GLN A 139 -9.19 -6.77 -0.76
C GLN A 139 -9.14 -7.41 0.64
N SER A 140 -9.40 -6.61 1.68
CA SER A 140 -9.33 -7.02 3.10
C SER A 140 -10.49 -7.92 3.56
N MET A 141 -11.51 -8.09 2.71
CA MET A 141 -12.69 -8.92 2.97
C MET A 141 -12.52 -10.27 2.27
N GLY A 142 -12.45 -11.34 3.06
CA GLY A 142 -12.39 -12.72 2.56
C GLY A 142 -13.77 -13.27 2.21
N GLY A 143 -13.81 -14.44 1.56
CA GLY A 143 -15.05 -15.17 1.27
C GLY A 143 -15.63 -14.96 -0.12
N GLY A 144 -14.85 -14.44 -1.08
CA GLY A 144 -15.26 -14.39 -2.49
C GLY A 144 -15.23 -15.73 -3.21
N LEU A 145 -15.67 -15.69 -4.47
CA LEU A 145 -15.77 -16.82 -5.38
C LEU A 145 -14.40 -17.21 -5.97
N LYS A 146 -13.46 -16.26 -6.04
CA LYS A 146 -12.09 -16.49 -6.48
C LYS A 146 -11.06 -15.96 -5.49
N GLU A 147 -9.89 -16.57 -5.53
CA GLU A 147 -8.70 -16.20 -4.76
C GLU A 147 -7.59 -15.83 -5.74
N LEU A 148 -6.89 -14.72 -5.48
CA LEU A 148 -5.71 -14.31 -6.25
C LEU A 148 -4.47 -15.12 -5.84
N SER A 149 -3.39 -14.98 -6.62
CA SER A 149 -2.07 -15.58 -6.33
C SER A 149 -1.49 -15.20 -4.96
N ASN A 150 -1.97 -14.11 -4.34
CA ASN A 150 -1.60 -13.69 -2.98
C ASN A 150 -2.59 -14.12 -1.88
N GLY A 151 -3.51 -15.06 -2.14
CA GLY A 151 -4.45 -15.58 -1.15
C GLY A 151 -5.63 -14.66 -0.81
N LEU A 152 -5.80 -13.55 -1.52
CA LEU A 152 -6.84 -12.56 -1.26
C LEU A 152 -7.99 -12.65 -2.26
N THR A 153 -9.21 -12.33 -1.80
CA THR A 153 -10.33 -12.05 -2.70
C THR A 153 -9.98 -10.87 -3.61
N PRO A 154 -10.27 -10.92 -4.92
CA PRO A 154 -10.13 -9.76 -5.79
C PRO A 154 -11.02 -8.58 -5.38
N PHE A 155 -10.57 -7.34 -5.61
CA PHE A 155 -11.37 -6.14 -5.32
C PHE A 155 -12.62 -6.01 -6.20
N TRP A 156 -12.62 -6.66 -7.37
CA TRP A 156 -13.75 -6.68 -8.28
C TRP A 156 -14.87 -7.62 -7.85
N GLU A 157 -14.81 -8.24 -6.66
CA GLU A 157 -15.93 -9.01 -6.11
C GLU A 157 -16.76 -8.22 -5.07
N ASP A 158 -18.07 -8.11 -5.28
CA ASP A 158 -19.01 -7.46 -4.35
C ASP A 158 -19.59 -8.46 -3.35
N LEU A 159 -18.94 -8.55 -2.20
CA LEU A 159 -19.33 -9.45 -1.11
C LEU A 159 -20.50 -8.91 -0.26
N LEU A 160 -21.02 -7.71 -0.58
CA LEU A 160 -22.13 -7.07 0.14
C LEU A 160 -23.42 -7.01 -0.70
N ASN A 161 -23.29 -6.82 -2.02
CA ASN A 161 -24.41 -6.64 -2.95
C ASN A 161 -24.51 -7.79 -3.98
N ASN A 162 -24.20 -9.01 -3.55
CA ASN A 162 -24.38 -10.25 -4.32
C ASN A 162 -23.75 -10.17 -5.74
N HIS A 163 -22.50 -9.72 -5.83
CA HIS A 163 -21.70 -9.71 -7.07
C HIS A 163 -22.27 -8.89 -8.26
N THR A 164 -23.29 -8.05 -8.05
CA THR A 164 -24.09 -7.41 -9.12
C THR A 164 -23.26 -6.63 -10.16
N ASP A 165 -22.23 -5.89 -9.74
CA ASP A 165 -21.41 -5.03 -10.63
C ASP A 165 -20.08 -5.69 -11.05
N ASP A 166 -19.84 -6.96 -10.73
CA ASP A 166 -18.50 -7.54 -10.76
C ASP A 166 -17.91 -7.62 -12.17
N ALA A 167 -18.72 -7.92 -13.19
CA ALA A 167 -18.27 -7.92 -14.58
C ALA A 167 -17.73 -6.55 -15.01
N VAL A 168 -18.46 -5.48 -14.70
CA VAL A 168 -18.10 -4.08 -15.00
C VAL A 168 -16.81 -3.69 -14.29
N VAL A 169 -16.70 -3.98 -12.99
CA VAL A 169 -15.50 -3.63 -12.21
C VAL A 169 -14.28 -4.42 -12.71
N LYS A 170 -14.48 -5.68 -13.04
CA LYS A 170 -13.43 -6.60 -13.52
C LYS A 170 -12.90 -6.22 -14.90
N GLU A 171 -13.76 -5.77 -15.81
CA GLU A 171 -13.34 -5.24 -17.12
C GLU A 171 -12.35 -4.09 -16.98
N VAL A 172 -12.71 -3.06 -16.19
CA VAL A 172 -11.81 -1.91 -15.94
C VAL A 172 -10.57 -2.32 -15.14
N ALA A 173 -10.65 -3.34 -14.28
CA ALA A 173 -9.49 -3.86 -13.56
C ALA A 173 -8.38 -4.35 -14.51
N ARG A 174 -8.74 -4.91 -15.68
CA ARG A 174 -7.77 -5.34 -16.73
C ARG A 174 -6.99 -4.16 -17.34
N ARG A 175 -7.51 -2.93 -17.22
CA ARG A 175 -6.85 -1.67 -17.62
C ARG A 175 -5.95 -1.07 -16.53
N MET A 176 -5.89 -1.68 -15.35
CA MET A 176 -5.09 -1.17 -14.23
C MET A 176 -3.72 -1.84 -14.17
N LEU A 177 -2.72 -1.04 -13.80
CA LEU A 177 -1.50 -1.47 -13.13
C LEU A 177 -1.64 -1.11 -11.64
N THR A 178 -0.97 -1.84 -10.76
CA THR A 178 -0.95 -1.56 -9.31
C THR A 178 0.47 -1.57 -8.78
N VAL A 179 0.94 -0.41 -8.34
CA VAL A 179 2.18 -0.28 -7.57
C VAL A 179 1.83 -0.42 -6.10
N ASP A 180 2.28 -1.50 -5.47
CA ASP A 180 2.08 -1.76 -4.05
C ASP A 180 3.35 -2.36 -3.44
N ILE A 181 3.42 -2.45 -2.12
CA ILE A 181 4.55 -3.10 -1.44
C ILE A 181 4.69 -4.53 -1.96
N ASN A 182 5.94 -4.96 -2.20
CA ASN A 182 6.24 -6.34 -2.53
C ASN A 182 5.85 -7.25 -1.35
N ILE A 183 4.99 -8.24 -1.62
CA ILE A 183 4.56 -9.25 -0.64
C ILE A 183 5.04 -10.65 -1.04
N GLU A 184 6.12 -10.71 -1.81
CA GLU A 184 6.71 -11.95 -2.28
C GLU A 184 7.26 -12.76 -1.09
N GLY A 185 7.18 -14.09 -1.18
CA GLY A 185 7.52 -14.99 -0.07
C GLY A 185 6.45 -15.13 1.02
N VAL A 186 5.42 -14.28 1.08
CA VAL A 186 4.30 -14.48 2.02
C VAL A 186 3.35 -15.56 1.48
N SER A 187 3.10 -16.62 2.25
CA SER A 187 2.16 -17.66 1.83
C SER A 187 0.70 -17.20 1.91
N ALA A 188 -0.09 -17.63 0.91
CA ALA A 188 -1.53 -17.42 0.89
C ALA A 188 -2.21 -17.98 2.16
N ASP A 189 -1.78 -19.16 2.62
CA ASP A 189 -2.31 -19.78 3.84
C ASP A 189 -2.06 -18.94 5.10
N ALA A 190 -0.88 -18.34 5.27
CA ALA A 190 -0.60 -17.46 6.41
C ALA A 190 -1.46 -16.20 6.39
N LEU A 191 -1.67 -15.58 5.22
CA LEU A 191 -2.58 -14.44 5.07
C LEU A 191 -4.04 -14.82 5.36
N LYS A 192 -4.46 -16.00 4.91
CA LYS A 192 -5.80 -16.56 5.12
C LYS A 192 -6.04 -16.96 6.57
N GLU A 193 -5.04 -17.52 7.25
CA GLU A 193 -5.07 -17.80 8.69
C GLU A 193 -5.12 -16.51 9.51
N PHE A 194 -4.26 -15.53 9.23
CA PHE A 194 -4.28 -14.24 9.90
C PHE A 194 -5.63 -13.54 9.74
N SER A 195 -6.15 -13.47 8.52
CA SER A 195 -7.43 -12.83 8.22
C SER A 195 -8.61 -13.51 8.92
N ARG A 196 -8.61 -14.84 9.03
CA ARG A 196 -9.63 -15.61 9.77
C ARG A 196 -9.56 -15.39 11.29
N ASN A 197 -8.36 -15.25 11.85
CA ASN A 197 -8.17 -15.21 13.29
C ASN A 197 -8.18 -13.80 13.89
N VAL A 198 -7.72 -12.77 13.17
CA VAL A 198 -7.43 -11.44 13.74
C VAL A 198 -8.66 -10.77 14.37
N VAL A 199 -9.84 -10.83 13.73
CA VAL A 199 -11.07 -10.22 14.28
C VAL A 199 -11.60 -11.02 15.50
N PRO A 200 -11.78 -12.35 15.45
CA PRO A 200 -12.12 -13.15 16.64
C PRO A 200 -11.10 -13.03 17.78
N ARG A 201 -9.81 -12.82 17.49
CA ARG A 201 -8.74 -12.75 18.50
C ARG A 201 -8.91 -11.59 19.48
N VAL A 202 -9.53 -10.48 19.06
CA VAL A 202 -9.80 -9.28 19.89
C VAL A 202 -10.78 -9.56 21.04
N ARG A 203 -11.67 -10.55 20.86
CA ARG A 203 -12.63 -10.98 21.89
C ARG A 203 -12.03 -11.91 22.96
N ARG A 204 -10.79 -12.37 22.76
CA ARG A 204 -10.07 -13.31 23.64
C ARG A 204 -8.93 -12.59 24.39
N ASP A 205 -8.45 -13.18 25.47
CA ASP A 205 -7.33 -12.63 26.26
C ASP A 205 -6.06 -12.44 25.43
N PRO A 206 -5.31 -11.34 25.58
CA PRO A 206 -5.41 -10.37 26.68
C PRO A 206 -6.32 -9.16 26.41
N LEU A 207 -6.89 -9.00 25.21
CA LEU A 207 -7.74 -7.83 24.91
C LEU A 207 -9.15 -7.95 25.48
N PHE A 208 -9.71 -9.17 25.52
CA PHE A 208 -11.02 -9.50 26.11
C PHE A 208 -12.13 -8.47 25.78
N CYS A 209 -12.22 -8.04 24.52
CA CYS A 209 -13.13 -6.95 24.17
C CYS A 209 -14.59 -7.40 24.18
N SER A 210 -15.35 -6.92 25.17
CA SER A 210 -16.75 -7.26 25.45
C SER A 210 -17.76 -6.19 25.01
N THR A 211 -17.31 -5.12 24.33
CA THR A 211 -18.21 -4.07 23.83
C THR A 211 -19.08 -4.59 22.68
N GLU A 212 -20.26 -3.99 22.48
CA GLU A 212 -21.15 -4.35 21.37
C GLU A 212 -20.45 -4.30 20.00
N ALA A 213 -19.61 -3.28 19.77
CA ALA A 213 -18.80 -3.14 18.56
C ALA A 213 -17.80 -4.30 18.36
N CYS A 214 -17.32 -4.93 19.43
CA CYS A 214 -16.47 -6.11 19.38
C CYS A 214 -17.27 -7.42 19.24
N LEU A 215 -18.46 -7.50 19.83
CA LEU A 215 -19.32 -8.70 19.79
C LEU A 215 -20.11 -8.83 18.48
N THR A 216 -20.37 -7.73 17.77
CA THR A 216 -21.12 -7.70 16.51
C THR A 216 -20.24 -7.67 15.24
N ASN A 217 -18.91 -7.77 15.39
CA ASN A 217 -17.97 -7.69 14.27
C ASN A 217 -17.73 -9.00 13.50
N ASP A 218 -18.56 -10.04 13.69
CA ASP A 218 -18.42 -11.28 12.91
C ASP A 218 -18.63 -11.01 11.41
N GLY A 219 -17.82 -11.68 10.58
CA GLY A 219 -17.79 -11.45 9.13
C GLY A 219 -17.28 -10.08 8.68
N LYS A 220 -16.89 -9.18 9.60
CA LYS A 220 -16.26 -7.90 9.21
C LYS A 220 -14.82 -8.14 8.76
N PRO A 221 -14.33 -7.38 7.76
CA PRO A 221 -12.95 -7.49 7.29
C PRO A 221 -11.97 -7.03 8.38
N MET A 222 -10.75 -7.57 8.34
CA MET A 222 -9.68 -7.03 9.16
C MET A 222 -9.35 -5.59 8.80
N SER A 223 -8.83 -4.82 9.75
CA SER A 223 -8.27 -3.49 9.48
C SER A 223 -7.16 -3.58 8.43
N VAL A 224 -7.15 -2.64 7.48
CA VAL A 224 -6.14 -2.60 6.40
C VAL A 224 -4.71 -2.46 6.91
N TRP A 225 -4.52 -1.99 8.15
CA TRP A 225 -3.22 -1.85 8.81
C TRP A 225 -2.86 -3.01 9.74
N ALA A 226 -3.73 -4.03 9.89
CA ALA A 226 -3.53 -5.12 10.86
C ALA A 226 -2.24 -5.92 10.59
N ARG A 227 -1.87 -6.14 9.33
CA ARG A 227 -0.62 -6.82 8.94
C ARG A 227 0.62 -5.99 9.27
N HIS A 228 0.58 -4.68 9.08
CA HIS A 228 1.67 -3.79 9.47
C HIS A 228 1.84 -3.75 11.01
N LEU A 229 0.73 -3.79 11.76
CA LEU A 229 0.77 -3.89 13.22
C LEU A 229 1.41 -5.21 13.69
N HIS A 230 1.04 -6.33 13.05
CA HIS A 230 1.69 -7.62 13.27
C HIS A 230 3.20 -7.53 13.05
N ASP A 231 3.63 -6.96 11.93
CA ASP A 231 5.05 -6.88 11.57
C ASP A 231 5.84 -5.96 12.51
N VAL A 232 5.23 -4.90 13.05
CA VAL A 232 5.80 -4.09 14.14
C VAL A 232 6.01 -4.91 15.42
N PHE A 233 5.01 -5.68 15.85
CA PHE A 233 5.14 -6.50 17.07
C PHE A 233 6.13 -7.66 16.88
N TYR A 234 6.20 -8.23 15.68
CA TYR A 234 7.16 -9.27 15.35
C TYR A 234 8.59 -8.72 15.32
N LEU A 235 8.82 -7.57 14.67
CA LEU A 235 10.09 -6.83 14.73
C LEU A 235 10.50 -6.54 16.18
N TYR A 236 9.58 -6.03 17.01
CA TYR A 236 9.85 -5.78 18.43
C TYR A 236 10.31 -7.04 19.16
N GLY A 237 9.61 -8.17 18.99
CA GLY A 237 9.98 -9.44 19.63
C GLY A 237 11.36 -9.96 19.19
N LEU A 238 11.66 -9.89 17.88
CA LEU A 238 12.97 -10.25 17.34
C LEU A 238 14.09 -9.35 17.87
N SER A 239 13.82 -8.05 17.97
CA SER A 239 14.80 -7.04 18.41
C SER A 239 15.04 -7.09 19.91
N LEU A 240 14.00 -7.35 20.71
CA LEU A 240 14.10 -7.49 22.16
C LEU A 240 14.99 -8.68 22.57
N ASN A 241 14.93 -9.79 21.84
CA ASN A 241 15.80 -10.93 22.07
C ASN A 241 17.28 -10.57 21.87
N GLN A 242 17.57 -9.77 20.84
CA GLN A 242 18.93 -9.30 20.55
C GLN A 242 19.38 -8.19 21.53
N SER A 243 18.50 -7.27 21.90
CA SER A 243 18.84 -6.19 22.84
C SER A 243 19.11 -6.72 24.26
N LEU A 244 18.37 -7.76 24.70
CA LEU A 244 18.63 -8.46 25.96
C LEU A 244 19.89 -9.32 25.93
N ALA A 245 20.35 -9.78 24.76
CA ALA A 245 21.64 -10.45 24.64
C ALA A 245 22.83 -9.47 24.75
N ILE A 246 22.64 -8.21 24.36
CA ILE A 246 23.64 -7.13 24.45
C ILE A 246 23.64 -6.47 25.83
N ASP A 247 22.46 -6.20 26.38
CA ASP A 247 22.23 -5.56 27.68
C ASP A 247 21.19 -6.37 28.48
N PRO A 248 21.62 -7.41 29.24
CA PRO A 248 20.70 -8.32 29.94
C PRO A 248 19.86 -7.69 31.06
N ILE A 249 20.16 -6.45 31.47
CA ILE A 249 19.49 -5.76 32.58
C ILE A 249 18.61 -4.62 32.05
N GLY A 250 19.10 -3.88 31.05
CA GLY A 250 18.48 -2.67 30.52
C GLY A 250 17.94 -2.77 29.10
N GLY A 251 18.26 -3.82 28.33
CA GLY A 251 18.02 -3.94 26.88
C GLY A 251 16.55 -3.83 26.43
N GLN A 252 15.61 -4.11 27.32
CA GLN A 252 14.16 -3.90 27.14
C GLN A 252 13.72 -2.42 27.24
N SER A 253 14.61 -1.53 27.67
CA SER A 253 14.30 -0.12 28.01
C SER A 253 15.32 0.89 27.48
N ASN A 254 16.50 0.41 27.08
CA ASN A 254 17.59 1.13 26.46
C ASN A 254 17.30 1.36 24.98
N ALA A 255 16.70 2.52 24.66
CA ALA A 255 16.21 2.81 23.31
C ALA A 255 17.31 2.77 22.23
N THR A 256 18.57 3.10 22.57
CA THR A 256 19.69 3.01 21.63
C THR A 256 19.97 1.57 21.23
N VAL A 257 20.16 0.67 22.22
CA VAL A 257 20.43 -0.76 21.97
C VAL A 257 19.24 -1.45 21.30
N LEU A 258 18.02 -1.08 21.69
CA LEU A 258 16.80 -1.63 21.10
C LEU A 258 16.61 -1.19 19.64
N ASN A 259 16.84 0.09 19.31
CA ASN A 259 16.79 0.58 17.93
C ASN A 259 17.89 -0.04 17.06
N GLN A 260 19.12 -0.14 17.55
CA GLN A 260 20.20 -0.85 16.85
C GLN A 260 19.84 -2.32 16.59
N SER A 261 19.11 -2.95 17.51
CA SER A 261 18.61 -4.33 17.34
C SER A 261 17.44 -4.46 16.35
N MET A 262 16.82 -3.35 15.95
CA MET A 262 15.76 -3.29 14.94
C MET A 262 16.28 -3.19 13.50
N GLN A 263 17.53 -2.74 13.29
CA GLN A 263 18.18 -2.75 11.98
C GLN A 263 18.40 -4.21 11.52
N ARG A 264 17.47 -4.74 10.73
CA ARG A 264 17.46 -6.15 10.30
C ARG A 264 16.56 -6.38 9.10
N THR A 265 16.69 -7.56 8.48
CA THR A 265 15.71 -8.11 7.55
C THR A 265 14.92 -9.24 8.19
N PHE A 266 13.61 -9.30 7.97
CA PHE A 266 12.74 -10.41 8.35
C PHE A 266 11.58 -10.57 7.35
N LEU A 267 10.95 -11.75 7.32
CA LEU A 267 9.73 -11.99 6.54
C LEU A 267 8.50 -11.75 7.44
N GLY A 268 7.70 -10.74 7.09
CA GLY A 268 6.44 -10.41 7.76
C GLY A 268 5.21 -10.76 6.93
N LEU A 269 4.03 -10.43 7.43
CA LEU A 269 2.77 -10.54 6.68
C LEU A 269 2.62 -9.48 5.60
N THR A 270 3.50 -8.47 5.57
CA THR A 270 3.60 -7.44 4.52
C THR A 270 4.81 -7.63 3.60
N GLY A 271 5.31 -8.86 3.47
CA GLY A 271 6.46 -9.19 2.61
C GLY A 271 7.77 -9.21 3.35
N LEU A 272 8.86 -9.17 2.58
CA LEU A 272 10.18 -8.93 3.14
C LEU A 272 10.24 -7.51 3.73
N VAL A 273 10.64 -7.41 4.99
CA VAL A 273 10.80 -6.16 5.74
C VAL A 273 12.27 -6.00 6.08
N THR A 274 12.94 -5.04 5.44
CA THR A 274 14.29 -4.59 5.81
C THR A 274 14.17 -3.24 6.48
N ILE A 275 14.70 -3.11 7.69
CA ILE A 275 14.81 -1.84 8.43
C ILE A 275 16.26 -1.36 8.31
N ASP A 276 16.43 -0.11 7.88
CA ASP A 276 17.73 0.55 7.74
C ASP A 276 18.27 1.11 9.07
N GLU A 277 19.43 1.77 9.01
CA GLU A 277 20.06 2.42 10.16
C GLU A 277 19.27 3.62 10.72
N ASN A 278 18.40 4.22 9.90
CA ASN A 278 17.51 5.31 10.30
C ASN A 278 16.19 4.80 10.92
N GLY A 279 16.04 3.48 11.10
CA GLY A 279 14.80 2.86 11.60
C GLY A 279 13.66 2.88 10.58
N THR A 280 13.93 3.17 9.31
CA THR A 280 12.93 3.21 8.25
C THR A 280 12.90 1.91 7.47
N ARG A 281 11.71 1.48 7.03
CA ARG A 281 11.60 0.34 6.13
C ARG A 281 12.10 0.72 4.74
N VAL A 282 13.13 0.03 4.27
CA VAL A 282 13.62 0.13 2.90
C VAL A 282 12.46 -0.16 1.93
N PRO A 283 12.12 0.77 1.02
CA PRO A 283 10.98 0.64 0.14
C PRO A 283 11.23 -0.43 -0.93
N LEU A 284 10.53 -1.57 -0.85
CA LEU A 284 10.46 -2.53 -1.95
C LEU A 284 9.04 -2.57 -2.51
N PHE A 285 8.89 -2.08 -3.74
CA PHE A 285 7.62 -1.96 -4.44
C PHE A 285 7.56 -2.89 -5.65
N THR A 286 6.35 -3.32 -5.99
CA THR A 286 6.06 -4.15 -7.14
C THR A 286 4.97 -3.51 -7.98
N VAL A 287 5.20 -3.40 -9.29
CA VAL A 287 4.17 -3.11 -10.30
C VAL A 287 3.50 -4.43 -10.68
N TYR A 288 2.26 -4.61 -10.25
CA TYR A 288 1.40 -5.73 -10.63
C TYR A 288 0.48 -5.36 -11.79
N GLY A 289 0.13 -6.33 -12.62
CA GLY A 289 -0.99 -6.28 -13.56
C GLY A 289 -1.84 -7.55 -13.49
N LEU A 290 -2.73 -7.71 -14.49
CA LEU A 290 -3.54 -8.91 -14.67
C LEU A 290 -3.20 -9.58 -16.01
N ASP A 291 -3.13 -10.91 -16.02
CA ASP A 291 -3.08 -11.71 -17.25
C ASP A 291 -4.48 -11.84 -17.90
N ASP A 292 -4.55 -12.55 -19.03
CA ASP A 292 -5.80 -12.82 -19.75
C ASP A 292 -6.80 -13.67 -18.95
N ASN A 293 -6.34 -14.40 -17.94
CA ASN A 293 -7.17 -15.17 -17.01
C ASN A 293 -7.62 -14.37 -15.78
N TYR A 294 -7.18 -13.11 -15.65
CA TYR A 294 -7.34 -12.23 -14.49
C TYR A 294 -6.58 -12.68 -13.24
N ASN A 295 -5.48 -13.42 -13.40
CA ASN A 295 -4.51 -13.66 -12.33
C ASN A 295 -3.62 -12.44 -12.15
N GLN A 296 -3.29 -12.11 -10.90
CA GLN A 296 -2.31 -11.07 -10.59
C GLN A 296 -0.88 -11.56 -10.89
N ILE A 297 -0.17 -10.81 -11.74
CA ILE A 297 1.24 -11.03 -12.09
C ILE A 297 2.07 -9.81 -11.66
N ALA A 298 3.27 -10.05 -11.13
CA ALA A 298 4.28 -9.02 -10.88
C ALA A 298 5.10 -8.78 -12.16
N PHE A 299 5.21 -7.53 -12.61
CA PHE A 299 5.96 -7.13 -13.81
C PHE A 299 7.30 -6.46 -13.52
N ILE A 300 7.36 -5.66 -12.45
CA ILE A 300 8.54 -4.87 -12.09
C ILE A 300 8.67 -4.88 -10.57
N ASN A 301 9.82 -5.28 -10.04
CA ASN A 301 10.20 -5.06 -8.65
C ASN A 301 11.21 -3.91 -8.62
N PHE A 302 11.02 -2.91 -7.77
CA PHE A 302 11.94 -1.79 -7.65
C PHE A 302 12.06 -1.28 -6.21
N THR A 303 13.22 -0.70 -5.90
CA THR A 303 13.62 -0.23 -4.56
C THR A 303 14.41 1.07 -4.67
N LEU A 304 14.60 1.77 -3.56
CA LEU A 304 15.61 2.82 -3.44
C LEU A 304 16.88 2.23 -2.81
N HIS A 305 18.04 2.50 -3.39
CA HIS A 305 19.37 2.23 -2.84
C HIS A 305 20.14 3.55 -2.85
N ASP A 306 20.54 4.05 -1.68
CA ASP A 306 21.18 5.37 -1.53
C ASP A 306 20.43 6.51 -2.26
N GLY A 307 19.10 6.55 -2.10
CA GLY A 307 18.20 7.48 -2.79
C GLY A 307 18.01 7.24 -4.29
N THR A 308 18.76 6.31 -4.89
CA THR A 308 18.69 6.00 -6.32
C THR A 308 17.70 4.86 -6.60
N PRO A 309 16.76 5.00 -7.55
CA PRO A 309 15.84 3.93 -7.90
C PRO A 309 16.52 2.79 -8.65
N VAL A 310 16.51 1.59 -8.04
CA VAL A 310 17.00 0.34 -8.63
C VAL A 310 15.80 -0.50 -9.06
N MET A 311 15.77 -0.92 -10.32
CA MET A 311 14.65 -1.62 -10.94
C MET A 311 15.05 -2.99 -11.50
N SER A 312 14.20 -3.99 -11.31
CA SER A 312 14.28 -5.31 -11.94
C SER A 312 12.97 -5.61 -12.67
N LYS A 313 13.06 -6.11 -13.89
CA LYS A 313 11.92 -6.49 -14.74
C LYS A 313 11.76 -8.01 -14.72
N SER A 314 10.54 -8.51 -14.57
CA SER A 314 10.22 -9.95 -14.65
C SER A 314 9.77 -10.39 -16.06
N TYR A 315 9.81 -9.49 -17.03
CA TYR A 315 9.43 -9.72 -18.42
C TYR A 315 10.57 -9.34 -19.38
N THR A 316 10.54 -9.90 -20.58
CA THR A 316 11.47 -9.59 -21.68
C THR A 316 10.87 -8.67 -22.75
N ASP A 317 9.56 -8.70 -22.93
CA ASP A 317 8.82 -7.89 -23.89
C ASP A 317 7.62 -7.20 -23.21
N GLU A 318 7.53 -5.87 -23.32
CA GLU A 318 6.43 -5.09 -22.75
C GLU A 318 5.11 -5.35 -23.50
N ALA A 319 5.16 -5.58 -24.82
CA ALA A 319 3.98 -5.78 -25.66
C ALA A 319 3.25 -7.08 -25.29
N THR A 320 3.99 -8.19 -25.18
CA THR A 320 3.41 -9.51 -24.86
C THR A 320 3.22 -9.75 -23.36
N THR A 321 3.34 -8.74 -22.50
CA THR A 321 3.17 -8.92 -21.03
C THR A 321 2.46 -7.76 -20.35
N ILE A 322 3.00 -6.54 -20.38
CA ILE A 322 2.33 -5.37 -19.75
C ILE A 322 1.15 -4.90 -20.59
N TRP A 323 1.34 -4.90 -21.92
CA TRP A 323 0.37 -4.39 -22.88
C TRP A 323 -0.41 -5.50 -23.60
N GLN A 324 -0.25 -6.77 -23.19
CA GLN A 324 -0.94 -7.92 -23.79
C GLN A 324 -2.47 -7.74 -23.78
N THR A 325 -3.00 -7.25 -22.65
CA THR A 325 -4.42 -6.94 -22.48
C THR A 325 -4.90 -5.77 -23.35
N ARG A 326 -3.98 -5.12 -24.08
CA ARG A 326 -4.18 -3.97 -24.98
C ARG A 326 -3.67 -4.20 -26.39
N GLY A 327 -3.69 -5.45 -26.86
CA GLY A 327 -3.22 -5.80 -28.22
C GLY A 327 -1.71 -5.66 -28.42
N GLY A 328 -0.94 -5.46 -27.36
CA GLY A 328 0.50 -5.21 -27.40
C GLY A 328 0.89 -3.74 -27.52
N GLU A 329 -0.07 -2.82 -27.68
CA GLU A 329 0.23 -1.40 -27.83
C GLU A 329 0.47 -0.71 -26.49
N ARG A 330 1.66 -0.11 -26.35
CA ARG A 330 1.95 0.84 -25.29
C ARG A 330 1.19 2.13 -25.58
N CYS A 331 0.37 2.60 -24.64
CA CYS A 331 -0.36 3.85 -24.81
C CYS A 331 0.61 5.00 -25.15
N ALA A 332 0.40 5.60 -26.32
CA ALA A 332 1.20 6.70 -26.80
C ALA A 332 0.86 7.96 -25.98
N PHE A 333 1.78 8.40 -25.13
CA PHE A 333 1.77 9.76 -24.63
C PHE A 333 2.16 10.69 -25.79
N SER A 334 1.17 11.12 -26.58
CA SER A 334 1.35 12.21 -27.54
C SER A 334 1.73 13.48 -26.76
N PHE A 335 2.90 14.03 -27.09
CA PHE A 335 3.57 15.10 -26.33
C PHE A 335 2.76 16.40 -26.25
#